data_AF-A0A931PIK0-F1
#
_entry.id   AF-A0A931PIK0-F1
#
_cell.length_a   1.000
_cell.length_b   1.000
_cell.length_c   1.000
_cell.angle_alpha   90.00
_cell.angle_beta   90.00
_cell.angle_gamma   90.00
#
_symmetry.space_group_name_H-M   'P 1'
#
loop_
_entity.id
_entity.type
_entity.pdbx_description
1 polymer ?
#
loop_
_entity_poly.entity_id
_entity_poly.type
_entity_poly.pdbx_seq_one_letter_code
_entity_poly.pdbx_strand_id
1 'polypeptide(L)' 'MSFALSVLKELFSLFVDDGNLALQVLVLIAAVTALVRLAGLAPLAAGMLLLLGCLAILAVSLRRALRR' A
#
# COMPACT_ATOMS: atom_id res chain seq x y z
N MET A 1 21.36 -12.13 18.29
CA MET A 1 20.18 -11.78 17.47
C MET A 1 20.68 -11.59 16.05
N SER A 2 20.19 -12.37 15.10
CA SER A 2 20.75 -12.42 13.73
C SER A 2 20.61 -11.07 13.04
N PHE A 3 21.69 -10.55 12.46
CA PHE A 3 21.76 -9.27 11.76
C PHE A 3 20.63 -9.07 10.73
N ALA A 4 20.21 -10.16 10.07
CA ALA A 4 19.09 -10.20 9.16
C ALA A 4 17.75 -9.73 9.77
N LEU A 5 17.48 -10.04 11.04
CA LEU A 5 16.26 -9.62 11.73
C LEU A 5 16.28 -8.12 12.07
N SER A 6 17.46 -7.55 12.36
CA SER A 6 17.60 -6.11 12.56
C SER A 6 17.37 -5.35 11.27
N VAL A 7 17.96 -5.79 10.15
CA VAL A 7 17.75 -5.18 8.83
C VAL A 7 16.27 -5.25 8.42
N LEU A 8 15.60 -6.39 8.62
CA LEU A 8 14.17 -6.52 8.35
C LEU A 8 13.34 -5.56 9.22
N LYS A 9 13.70 -5.42 10.50
CA LYS A 9 13.01 -4.54 11.44
C LYS A 9 13.19 -3.07 11.07
N GLU A 10 14.39 -2.66 10.67
CA GLU A 10 14.67 -1.28 10.23
C GLU A 10 13.96 -0.95 8.91
N LEU A 11 13.92 -1.91 7.97
CA LEU A 11 13.17 -1.76 6.73
C LEU A 11 11.67 -1.65 6.99
N PHE A 12 11.12 -2.48 7.89
CA PHE A 12 9.73 -2.37 8.33
C PHE A 12 9.47 -1.05 9.06
N SER A 13 10.40 -0.61 9.90
CA SER A 13 10.28 0.65 10.65
C SER A 13 10.32 1.86 9.72
N LEU A 14 11.11 1.85 8.66
CA LEU A 14 11.15 2.91 7.63
C LEU A 14 9.81 2.99 6.88
N PHE A 15 9.26 1.84 6.48
CA PHE A 15 7.95 1.72 5.86
C PHE A 15 6.80 2.16 6.79
N VAL A 16 6.96 1.95 8.09
CA VAL A 16 6.04 2.36 9.17
C VAL A 16 6.27 3.80 9.63
N ASP A 17 7.44 4.41 9.37
CA ASP A 17 7.68 5.85 9.58
C ASP A 17 7.13 6.69 8.41
N ASP A 18 7.17 6.16 7.18
CA ASP A 18 6.32 6.65 6.07
C ASP A 18 4.82 6.36 6.32
N GLY A 19 4.55 5.47 7.28
CA GLY A 19 3.46 5.35 8.26
C GLY A 19 2.00 5.27 7.82
N ASN A 20 1.65 5.86 6.70
CA ASN A 20 0.32 5.79 6.15
C ASN A 20 0.34 5.21 4.74
N LEU A 21 1.37 5.47 3.91
CA LEU A 21 1.35 4.99 2.51
C LEU A 21 1.28 3.48 2.41
N ALA A 22 2.27 2.78 2.97
CA ALA A 22 2.44 1.35 2.72
C ALA A 22 1.27 0.54 3.28
N LEU A 23 0.77 0.95 4.46
CA LEU A 23 -0.37 0.32 5.10
C LEU A 23 -1.66 0.58 4.30
N GLN A 24 -1.87 1.80 3.78
CA GLN A 24 -2.99 2.09 2.86
C GLN A 24 -2.91 1.26 1.57
N VAL A 25 -1.71 1.10 0.99
CA VAL A 25 -1.51 0.30 -0.24
C VAL A 25 -1.78 -1.18 0.03
N LEU A 26 -1.30 -1.73 1.15
CA LEU A 26 -1.59 -3.12 1.52
C LEU A 26 -3.09 -3.37 1.72
N VAL A 27 -3.79 -2.44 2.39
CA VAL A 27 -5.24 -2.52 2.58
C VAL A 27 -5.97 -2.45 1.24
N LEU A 28 -5.55 -1.55 0.34
CA LEU A 28 -6.09 -1.46 -1.01
C LEU A 28 -5.90 -2.77 -1.79
N ILE A 29 -4.70 -3.35 -1.75
CA ILE A 29 -4.39 -4.62 -2.42
C ILE A 29 -5.28 -5.74 -1.87
N ALA A 30 -5.42 -5.84 -0.54
CA ALA A 30 -6.26 -6.84 0.09
C ALA A 30 -7.73 -6.68 -0.34
N ALA A 31 -8.24 -5.44 -0.35
CA ALA A 31 -9.62 -5.13 -0.75
C ALA A 31 -9.87 -5.48 -2.24
N VAL A 32 -8.98 -5.07 -3.15
CA VAL A 32 -9.13 -5.40 -4.58
C VAL A 32 -9.00 -6.90 -4.82
N THR A 33 -8.10 -7.57 -4.11
CA THR A 33 -7.96 -9.05 -4.18
C THR A 33 -9.23 -9.75 -3.74
N ALA A 34 -9.85 -9.30 -2.65
CA ALA A 34 -11.14 -9.81 -2.18
C ALA A 34 -12.24 -9.57 -3.21
N LEU A 35 -12.31 -8.37 -3.81
CA LEU A 35 -13.26 -8.05 -4.88
C LEU A 35 -13.11 -8.97 -6.10
N VAL A 36 -11.89 -9.24 -6.54
CA VAL A 36 -11.64 -10.17 -7.67
C VAL A 36 -12.05 -11.59 -7.30
N ARG A 37 -11.65 -12.08 -6.12
CA ARG A 37 -11.87 -13.47 -5.71
C ARG A 37 -13.32 -13.78 -5.33
N LEU A 38 -14.02 -12.82 -4.71
CA LEU A 38 -15.36 -13.04 -4.15
C LEU A 38 -16.47 -12.49 -5.05
N ALA A 39 -16.23 -11.38 -5.76
CA ALA A 39 -17.24 -10.73 -6.61
C ALA A 39 -17.04 -10.99 -8.10
N GLY A 40 -16.02 -11.78 -8.50
CA GLY A 40 -15.76 -12.14 -9.89
C GLY A 40 -15.37 -10.94 -10.77
N LEU A 41 -14.78 -9.90 -10.17
CA LEU A 41 -14.43 -8.68 -10.87
C LEU A 41 -13.45 -8.98 -12.02
N ALA A 42 -13.67 -8.36 -13.19
CA ALA A 42 -12.81 -8.55 -14.35
C ALA A 42 -11.34 -8.16 -14.01
N PRO A 43 -10.33 -8.96 -14.42
CA PRO A 43 -8.94 -8.73 -14.05
C PRO A 43 -8.41 -7.34 -14.47
N LEU A 44 -8.83 -6.85 -15.64
CA LEU A 44 -8.45 -5.51 -16.11
C LEU A 44 -9.04 -4.40 -15.24
N ALA A 45 -10.30 -4.54 -14.81
CA ALA A 45 -10.95 -3.56 -13.95
C ALA A 45 -10.26 -3.51 -12.57
N ALA A 46 -9.87 -4.66 -12.04
CA ALA A 46 -9.11 -4.75 -10.79
C ALA A 46 -7.71 -4.13 -10.92
N GLY A 47 -7.01 -4.37 -12.03
CA GLY A 47 -5.72 -3.73 -12.32
C GLY A 47 -5.83 -2.20 -12.38
N MET A 48 -6.85 -1.68 -13.06
CA MET A 48 -7.16 -0.25 -13.09
C MET A 48 -7.47 0.31 -11.70
N LEU A 49 -8.25 -0.41 -10.90
CA LEU A 49 -8.60 0.00 -9.54
C LEU A 49 -7.37 0.07 -8.63
N LEU A 50 -6.43 -0.89 -8.75
CA LEU A 50 -5.15 -0.85 -8.05
C LEU A 50 -4.30 0.33 -8.50
N LEU A 51 -4.18 0.55 -9.81
CA LEU A 51 -3.36 1.62 -10.36
C LEU A 51 -3.86 3.00 -9.87
N LEU A 52 -5.16 3.24 -10.01
CA LEU A 52 -5.80 4.48 -9.56
C LEU A 52 -5.75 4.64 -8.04
N GLY A 53 -5.98 3.56 -7.28
CA GLY A 53 -5.89 3.60 -5.83
C GLY A 53 -4.47 3.88 -5.32
N CYS A 54 -3.44 3.28 -5.94
CA CYS A 54 -2.05 3.59 -5.61
C CYS A 54 -1.68 5.05 -5.92
N LEU A 55 -2.11 5.58 -7.07
CA LEU A 55 -1.93 6.99 -7.43
C LEU A 55 -2.62 7.93 -6.43
N ALA A 56 -3.83 7.59 -6.00
CA ALA A 56 -4.57 8.36 -5.01
C ALA A 56 -3.86 8.37 -3.65
N ILE A 57 -3.40 7.22 -3.17
CA ILE A 57 -2.66 7.10 -1.91
C ILE A 57 -1.37 7.92 -1.98
N LEU A 58 -0.64 7.84 -3.09
CA LEU A 58 0.56 8.63 -3.33
C LEU A 58 0.24 10.13 -3.30
N ALA A 59 -0.78 10.59 -4.02
CA ALA A 59 -1.18 12.00 -4.07
C ALA A 59 -1.61 12.54 -2.70
N VAL A 60 -2.39 11.77 -1.93
CA VAL A 60 -2.78 12.14 -0.56
C VAL A 60 -1.56 12.28 0.34
N SER A 61 -0.58 11.40 0.15
CA SER A 61 0.60 11.38 0.98
C SER A 61 1.60 12.47 0.63
N LEU A 62 1.80 12.76 -0.67
CA LEU A 62 2.52 13.97 -1.11
C LEU A 62 1.86 15.23 -0.56
N ARG A 63 0.52 15.33 -0.65
CA ARG A 63 -0.21 16.48 -0.07
C ARG A 63 -0.01 16.61 1.43
N ARG A 64 0.10 15.49 2.17
CA ARG A 64 0.38 15.50 3.60
C ARG A 64 1.82 15.91 3.89
N ALA A 65 2.78 15.43 3.10
CA ALA A 65 4.19 15.79 3.20
C ALA A 65 4.43 17.28 2.93
N LEU A 66 3.75 17.86 1.93
CA LEU A 66 3.83 19.28 1.59
C LEU A 66 3.15 20.21 2.60
N ARG A 67 2.32 19.68 3.52
CA ARG A 67 1.65 20.46 4.59
C ARG A 67 2.37 20.39 5.93
N ARG A 68 3.40 19.55 6.06
CA ARG A 68 4.30 19.53 7.22
C ARG A 68 5.49 20.44 6.93
#